data_AF-A0A662LHZ2-F1
#
_entry.id   AF-A0A662LHZ2-F1
#
_cell.length_a   1.000
_cell.length_b   1.000
_cell.length_c   1.000
_cell.angle_alpha   90.00
_cell.angle_beta   90.00
_cell.angle_gamma   90.00
#
_symmetry.space_group_name_H-M   'P 1'
#
loop_
_entity.id
_entity.type
_entity.pdbx_description
1 polymer ?
#
loop_
_entity_poly.entity_id
_entity_poly.type
_entity_poly.pdbx_seq_one_letter_code
_entity_poly.pdbx_strand_id
1 'polypeptide(L)'
;IIWGKDYKSSISKFLALSDDLDKKDLELLGEIAKSIARLRFEELKVTGNLSEDRFEFFESGVKEMEEGNFKQGFSKIYAFLSGEYEEESKHDQNKIDYVILIVVVSLLFLVISADVVLILRRNKV
;
A
#
# COMPACT_ATOMS: atom_id res chain seq x y z
N ILE A 1 11.34 14.40 -19.41
CA ILE A 1 10.13 13.62 -19.04
C ILE A 1 9.15 13.74 -20.20
N ILE A 2 9.21 12.79 -21.15
CA ILE A 2 8.44 12.86 -22.41
C ILE A 2 6.99 12.41 -22.18
N TRP A 3 6.71 11.81 -21.02
CA TRP A 3 5.42 11.25 -20.66
C TRP A 3 5.08 11.68 -19.23
N GLY A 4 4.41 12.83 -19.15
CA GLY A 4 4.01 13.47 -17.91
C GLY A 4 2.97 12.65 -17.13
N LYS A 5 2.65 13.15 -15.94
CA LYS A 5 1.71 12.61 -14.93
C LYS A 5 0.36 12.05 -15.43
N ASP A 6 0.01 12.28 -16.70
CA ASP A 6 -1.27 11.96 -17.31
C ASP A 6 -1.56 10.47 -17.40
N TYR A 7 -0.54 9.62 -17.50
CA TYR A 7 -0.76 8.18 -17.58
C TYR A 7 -1.33 7.57 -16.30
N LYS A 8 -1.02 8.12 -15.12
CA LYS A 8 -1.65 7.73 -13.85
C LYS A 8 -3.18 7.89 -13.94
N SER A 9 -3.65 9.00 -14.50
CA SER A 9 -5.08 9.25 -14.72
C SER A 9 -5.69 8.26 -15.70
N SER A 10 -5.00 7.91 -16.79
CA SER A 10 -5.48 6.89 -17.73
C SER A 10 -5.65 5.53 -17.06
N ILE A 11 -4.66 5.07 -16.29
CA ILE A 11 -4.76 3.80 -15.55
C ILE A 11 -5.87 3.83 -14.50
N SER A 12 -6.04 4.96 -13.79
CA SER A 12 -7.16 5.13 -12.85
C SER A 12 -8.53 5.00 -13.52
N LYS A 13 -8.68 5.53 -14.74
CA LYS A 13 -9.92 5.35 -15.52
C LYS A 13 -10.12 3.89 -15.94
N PHE A 14 -9.06 3.19 -16.33
CA PHE A 14 -9.15 1.76 -16.66
C PHE A 14 -9.58 0.94 -15.45
N LEU A 15 -9.02 1.25 -14.27
CA LEU A 15 -9.43 0.64 -13.01
C LEU A 15 -10.90 0.90 -12.69
N ALA A 16 -11.38 2.14 -12.87
CA ALA A 16 -12.78 2.48 -12.61
C ALA A 16 -13.76 1.74 -13.55
N LEU A 17 -13.35 1.48 -14.79
CA LEU A 17 -14.14 0.77 -15.79
C LEU A 17 -14.04 -0.77 -15.65
N SER A 18 -13.16 -1.28 -14.79
CA SER A 18 -12.80 -2.71 -14.83
C SER A 18 -13.96 -3.65 -14.49
N ASP A 19 -14.93 -3.15 -13.73
CA ASP A 19 -16.10 -3.91 -13.30
C ASP A 19 -17.23 -3.90 -14.35
N ASP A 20 -17.22 -2.94 -15.28
CA ASP A 20 -18.28 -2.73 -16.26
C ASP A 20 -17.95 -3.27 -17.66
N LEU A 21 -16.66 -3.44 -17.96
CA LEU A 21 -16.18 -3.86 -19.29
C LEU A 21 -16.16 -5.38 -19.45
N ASP A 22 -16.36 -5.82 -20.69
CA ASP A 22 -16.18 -7.22 -21.03
C ASP A 22 -14.70 -7.61 -21.07
N LYS A 23 -14.45 -8.93 -21.12
CA LYS A 23 -13.08 -9.47 -21.10
C LYS A 23 -12.22 -8.96 -22.26
N LYS A 24 -12.79 -8.78 -23.46
CA LYS A 24 -12.02 -8.40 -24.64
C LYS A 24 -11.60 -6.93 -24.56
N ASP A 25 -12.49 -6.08 -24.06
CA ASP A 25 -12.18 -4.68 -23.79
C ASP A 25 -11.13 -4.56 -22.68
N LEU A 26 -11.24 -5.37 -21.63
CA LEU A 26 -10.23 -5.45 -20.56
C LEU A 26 -8.85 -5.91 -21.07
N GLU A 27 -8.80 -6.92 -21.95
CA GLU A 27 -7.57 -7.39 -22.58
C GLU A 27 -6.89 -6.24 -23.36
N LEU A 28 -7.65 -5.48 -24.15
CA LEU A 28 -7.15 -4.33 -24.88
C LEU A 28 -6.60 -3.25 -23.94
N LEU A 29 -7.35 -2.89 -22.90
CA LEU A 29 -6.89 -1.93 -21.90
C LEU A 29 -5.66 -2.43 -21.13
N GLY A 30 -5.58 -3.74 -20.88
CA GLY A 30 -4.42 -4.40 -20.29
C GLY A 30 -3.17 -4.23 -21.13
N GLU A 31 -3.24 -4.45 -22.45
CA GLU A 31 -2.10 -4.23 -23.35
C GLU A 31 -1.64 -2.76 -23.39
N ILE A 32 -2.59 -1.82 -23.37
CA ILE A 32 -2.28 -0.38 -23.29
C ILE A 32 -1.58 -0.07 -21.96
N ALA A 33 -2.11 -0.58 -20.85
CA ALA A 33 -1.53 -0.37 -19.52
C ALA A 33 -0.11 -0.95 -19.40
N LYS A 34 0.13 -2.17 -19.90
CA LYS A 34 1.47 -2.78 -19.95
C LYS A 34 2.43 -1.95 -20.79
N SER A 35 1.99 -1.43 -21.92
CA SER A 35 2.82 -0.58 -22.80
C SER A 35 3.23 0.73 -22.11
N ILE A 36 2.28 1.39 -21.45
CA ILE A 36 2.55 2.58 -20.62
C ILE A 36 3.56 2.26 -19.51
N ALA A 37 3.33 1.16 -18.79
CA ALA A 37 4.18 0.75 -17.67
C ALA A 37 5.62 0.46 -18.12
N ARG A 38 5.81 -0.27 -19.23
CA ARG A 38 7.12 -0.57 -19.80
C ARG A 38 7.88 0.69 -20.20
N LEU A 39 7.22 1.65 -20.84
CA LEU A 39 7.86 2.92 -21.20
C LEU A 39 8.35 3.68 -19.96
N ARG A 40 7.53 3.73 -18.91
CA ARG A 40 7.92 4.39 -17.66
C ARG A 40 9.03 3.64 -16.94
N PHE A 41 9.01 2.31 -16.97
CA PHE A 41 10.05 1.46 -16.39
C PHE A 41 11.42 1.73 -17.02
N GLU A 42 11.50 1.77 -18.35
CA GLU A 42 12.75 2.08 -19.06
C GLU A 42 13.25 3.50 -18.74
N GLU A 43 12.36 4.49 -18.63
CA GLU A 43 12.74 5.85 -18.21
C GLU A 43 13.33 5.87 -16.78
N LEU A 44 12.70 5.17 -15.83
CA LEU A 44 13.17 5.09 -14.44
C LEU A 44 14.51 4.36 -14.33
N LYS A 45 14.69 3.29 -15.13
CA LYS A 45 15.95 2.53 -15.20
C LYS A 45 17.10 3.39 -15.73
N VAL A 46 16.88 4.13 -16.82
CA VAL A 46 17.91 5.02 -17.41
C VAL A 46 18.27 6.18 -16.48
N THR A 47 17.29 6.70 -15.74
CA THR A 47 17.51 7.82 -14.81
C THR A 47 18.01 7.40 -13.43
N GLY A 48 18.12 6.10 -13.15
CA GLY A 48 18.54 5.57 -11.84
C GLY A 48 17.50 5.78 -10.72
N ASN A 49 16.25 6.10 -11.07
CA ASN A 49 15.17 6.40 -10.11
C ASN A 49 14.20 5.23 -9.90
N LEU A 50 14.66 4.00 -10.15
CA LEU A 50 13.88 2.78 -9.96
C LEU A 50 14.21 2.19 -8.58
N SER A 51 13.26 2.28 -7.64
CA SER A 51 13.35 1.53 -6.37
C SER A 51 12.88 0.09 -6.54
N GLU A 52 13.29 -0.77 -5.61
CA GLU A 52 12.88 -2.18 -5.55
C GLU A 52 11.35 -2.32 -5.44
N ASP A 53 10.70 -1.58 -4.54
CA ASP A 53 9.25 -1.56 -4.41
C ASP A 53 8.54 -1.17 -5.72
N ARG A 54 9.12 -0.22 -6.49
CA ARG A 54 8.52 0.24 -7.76
C ARG A 54 8.66 -0.85 -8.80
N PHE A 55 9.77 -1.57 -8.78
CA PHE A 55 9.97 -2.70 -9.65
C PHE A 55 8.97 -3.83 -9.33
N GLU A 56 8.73 -4.12 -8.05
CA GLU A 56 7.75 -5.13 -7.64
C GLU A 56 6.32 -4.79 -8.09
N PHE A 57 5.89 -3.54 -7.93
CA PHE A 57 4.57 -3.11 -8.44
C PHE A 57 4.45 -3.21 -9.96
N PHE A 58 5.52 -2.92 -10.69
CA PHE A 58 5.57 -3.10 -12.14
C PHE A 58 5.44 -4.58 -12.52
N GLU A 59 6.29 -5.45 -11.97
CA GLU A 59 6.34 -6.86 -12.33
C GLU A 59 5.04 -7.58 -11.96
N SER A 60 4.58 -7.37 -10.72
CA SER A 60 3.33 -7.96 -10.24
C SER A 60 2.12 -7.41 -11.01
N GLY A 61 2.07 -6.12 -11.33
CA GLY A 61 0.99 -5.54 -12.11
C GLY A 61 0.90 -6.10 -13.54
N VAL A 62 2.04 -6.32 -14.20
CA VAL A 62 2.09 -6.98 -15.52
C VAL A 62 1.60 -8.42 -15.42
N LYS A 63 2.08 -9.17 -14.42
CA LYS A 63 1.70 -10.57 -14.20
C LYS A 63 0.20 -10.75 -13.98
N GLU A 64 -0.42 -9.92 -13.12
CA GLU A 64 -1.87 -9.97 -12.90
C GLU A 64 -2.66 -9.79 -14.22
N MET A 65 -2.22 -8.88 -15.09
CA MET A 65 -2.88 -8.68 -16.39
C MET A 65 -2.71 -9.87 -17.34
N GLU A 66 -1.57 -10.55 -17.30
CA GLU A 66 -1.33 -11.78 -18.08
C GLU A 66 -2.18 -12.95 -17.59
N GLU A 67 -2.46 -12.99 -16.28
CA GLU A 67 -3.36 -13.97 -15.66
C GLU A 67 -4.86 -13.61 -15.83
N GLY A 68 -5.16 -12.42 -16.38
CA GLY A 68 -6.53 -11.93 -16.58
C GLY A 68 -7.14 -11.23 -15.37
N ASN A 69 -6.37 -11.00 -14.30
CA ASN A 69 -6.77 -10.26 -13.11
C ASN A 69 -6.63 -8.74 -13.34
N PHE A 70 -7.32 -8.21 -14.36
CA PHE A 70 -7.12 -6.85 -14.87
C PHE A 70 -7.30 -5.76 -13.81
N LYS A 71 -8.28 -5.88 -12.92
CA LYS A 71 -8.52 -4.92 -11.83
C LYS A 71 -7.31 -4.79 -10.90
N GLN A 72 -6.76 -5.93 -10.45
CA GLN A 72 -5.54 -5.92 -9.62
C GLN A 72 -4.34 -5.41 -10.41
N GLY A 73 -4.21 -5.83 -11.67
CA GLY A 73 -3.19 -5.33 -12.58
C GLY A 73 -3.20 -3.81 -12.70
N PHE A 74 -4.36 -3.20 -12.99
CA PHE A 74 -4.47 -1.74 -13.11
C PHE A 74 -4.14 -1.04 -11.80
N SER A 75 -4.56 -1.58 -10.65
CA SER A 75 -4.23 -1.03 -9.34
C SER A 75 -2.72 -1.03 -9.07
N LYS A 76 -2.03 -2.14 -9.35
CA LYS A 76 -0.57 -2.26 -9.15
C LYS A 76 0.21 -1.37 -10.11
N ILE A 77 -0.20 -1.30 -11.39
CA ILE A 77 0.40 -0.36 -12.35
C ILE A 77 0.14 1.10 -11.97
N TYR A 78 -1.03 1.42 -11.43
CA TYR A 78 -1.30 2.76 -10.91
C TYR A 78 -0.34 3.11 -9.75
N ALA A 79 -0.12 2.20 -8.80
CA ALA A 79 0.84 2.41 -7.71
C ALA A 79 2.27 2.63 -8.26
N PHE A 80 2.71 1.79 -9.20
CA PHE A 80 3.98 1.94 -9.90
C PHE A 80 4.16 3.33 -10.55
N LEU A 81 3.14 3.81 -11.28
CA LEU A 81 3.18 5.11 -11.97
C LEU A 81 3.08 6.29 -11.00
N SER A 82 2.35 6.13 -9.90
CA SER A 82 2.13 7.16 -8.91
C SER A 82 3.39 7.49 -8.14
N GLY A 83 4.22 6.47 -7.88
CA GLY A 83 5.28 6.60 -6.89
C GLY A 83 4.77 6.87 -5.48
N GLU A 84 3.44 6.79 -5.28
CA GLU A 84 2.79 6.62 -4.00
C GLU A 84 2.92 5.15 -3.70
N TYR A 85 4.02 4.82 -3.05
CA TYR A 85 4.12 3.61 -2.28
C TYR A 85 3.32 3.91 -1.03
N GLU A 86 2.07 3.45 -0.99
CA GLU A 86 1.61 3.03 0.33
C GLU A 86 2.55 1.89 0.69
N GLU A 87 3.53 2.22 1.53
CA GLU A 87 4.10 1.23 2.40
C GLU A 87 2.91 0.51 3.04
N GLU A 88 2.55 -0.67 2.54
CA GLU A 88 2.17 -1.77 3.43
C GLU A 88 3.41 -2.22 4.24
N SER A 89 4.30 -1.29 4.59
CA SER A 89 5.29 -1.46 5.63
C SER A 89 4.59 -1.03 6.92
N LYS A 90 4.42 -2.01 7.82
CA LYS A 90 4.09 -1.86 9.25
C LYS A 90 2.62 -1.90 9.69
N HIS A 91 1.81 -2.83 9.19
CA HIS A 91 0.67 -3.26 10.02
C HIS A 91 1.13 -4.08 11.25
N ASP A 92 2.35 -4.62 11.25
CA ASP A 92 2.90 -5.37 12.40
C ASP A 92 3.61 -4.51 13.45
N GLN A 93 4.35 -3.45 13.08
CA GLN A 93 5.00 -2.60 14.10
C GLN A 93 3.99 -1.80 14.92
N ASN A 94 2.93 -1.26 14.30
CA ASN A 94 1.87 -0.57 15.05
C ASN A 94 1.11 -1.51 15.99
N LYS A 95 0.97 -2.79 15.64
CA LYS A 95 0.31 -3.77 16.50
C LYS A 95 1.18 -4.09 17.73
N ILE A 96 2.50 -4.24 17.53
CA ILE A 96 3.46 -4.45 18.61
C ILE A 96 3.53 -3.21 19.51
N ASP A 97 3.63 -2.00 18.94
CA ASP A 97 3.67 -0.74 19.70
C ASP A 97 2.37 -0.52 20.50
N TYR A 98 1.21 -0.87 19.93
CA TYR A 98 -0.07 -0.81 20.61
C TYR A 98 -0.20 -1.84 21.74
N VAL A 99 0.29 -3.07 21.54
CA VAL A 99 0.33 -4.10 22.59
C VAL A 99 1.26 -3.67 23.72
N ILE A 100 2.45 -3.14 23.41
CA ILE A 100 3.39 -2.63 24.40
C ILE A 100 2.75 -1.48 25.19
N LEU A 101 2.08 -0.54 24.50
CA LEU A 101 1.39 0.58 25.15
C LEU A 101 0.27 0.10 26.09
N ILE A 102 -0.55 -0.88 25.68
CA ILE A 102 -1.58 -1.48 26.55
C ILE A 102 -0.96 -2.12 27.80
N VAL A 103 0.13 -2.87 27.63
CA VAL A 103 0.82 -3.55 28.75
C VAL A 103 1.37 -2.53 29.73
N VAL A 104 2.02 -1.47 29.24
CA VAL A 104 2.58 -0.40 30.09
C VAL A 104 1.48 0.33 30.86
N VAL A 105 0.38 0.71 30.19
CA VAL A 105 -0.76 1.38 30.85
C VAL A 105 -1.41 0.48 31.91
N SER A 106 -1.54 -0.81 31.63
CA SER A 106 -2.11 -1.78 32.59
C SER A 106 -1.25 -1.93 33.85
N LEU A 107 0.08 -1.98 33.69
CA LEU A 107 1.01 -2.05 34.83
C LEU A 107 0.94 -0.78 35.69
N LEU A 108 0.90 0.40 35.06
CA LEU A 108 0.76 1.67 35.79
C LEU A 108 -0.55 1.73 36.58
N PHE A 109 -1.66 1.26 36.00
CA PHE A 109 -2.94 1.19 36.68
C PHE A 109 -2.90 0.30 37.93
N LEU A 110 -2.21 -0.85 37.86
CA LEU A 110 -2.04 -1.75 39.00
C LEU A 110 -1.23 -1.08 40.13
N VAL A 111 -0.13 -0.40 39.81
CA VAL A 111 0.68 0.31 40.81
C VAL A 111 -0.14 1.40 41.51
N ILE A 112 -0.85 2.24 40.74
CA ILE A 112 -1.68 3.31 41.30
C ILE A 112 -2.78 2.73 42.20
N SER A 113 -3.43 1.64 41.77
CA SER A 113 -4.47 1.00 42.58
C SER A 113 -3.92 0.43 43.89
N ALA A 114 -2.72 -0.16 43.89
CA ALA A 114 -2.07 -0.65 45.09
C ALA A 114 -1.70 0.49 46.05
N ASP A 115 -1.18 1.61 45.53
CA ASP A 115 -0.85 2.80 46.33
C ASP A 115 -2.10 3.40 46.98
N VAL A 116 -3.20 3.51 46.24
CA VAL A 116 -4.48 4.00 46.77
C VAL A 116 -4.99 3.10 47.90
N VAL A 117 -4.90 1.78 47.74
CA VAL A 117 -5.29 0.81 48.78
C VAL A 117 -4.40 0.94 50.01
N LEU A 118 -3.09 1.12 49.85
CA LEU A 118 -2.16 1.33 50.96
C LEU A 118 -2.46 2.64 51.71
N ILE A 119 -2.74 3.73 51.00
CA ILE A 119 -3.11 5.01 51.59
C ILE A 119 -4.44 4.91 52.37
N LEU A 120 -5.46 4.27 51.78
CA LEU A 120 -6.74 4.04 52.45
C LEU A 120 -6.60 3.17 53.71
N ARG A 121 -5.71 2.16 53.67
CA ARG A 121 -5.42 1.31 54.83
C ARG A 121 -4.66 2.08 55.90
N ARG A 122 -3.72 2.95 55.52
CA ARG A 122 -2.96 3.80 56.45
C ARG A 122 -3.83 4.85 57.14
N ASN A 123 -4.82 5.41 56.45
CA ASN A 123 -5.74 6.41 57.02
C ASN A 123 -6.91 5.82 57.82
N LYS A 124 -7.10 4.49 57.81
CA LYS A 124 -8.10 3.78 58.63
C LYS A 124 -7.53 3.24 59.96
N VAL A 125 -6.22 3.40 60.20
CA VAL A 125 -5.54 3.18 61.49
C VAL A 125 -5.34 4.52 62.15
#